data_AF-A0A952I3F5-F1
#
_entry.id   AF-A0A952I3F5-F1
#
_cell.length_a   1.000
_cell.length_b   1.000
_cell.length_c   1.000
_cell.angle_alpha   90.00
_cell.angle_beta   90.00
_cell.angle_gamma   90.00
#
_symmetry.space_group_name_H-M   'P 1'
#
loop_
_entity.id
_entity.type
_entity.pdbx_description
1 polymer ?
#
loop_
_entity_poly.entity_id
_entity_poly.type
_entity_poly.pdbx_seq_one_letter_code
_entity_poly.pdbx_strand_id
1 'polypeptide(L)'
;MLNRIKILSIAFGYMLTLNSPLMAQEPLEHSKTVVKTENGTIFWQGDLPVYFFISTSKDGSNPILLEKGNAEKYTNPYYFDTEGINFVRTRWAIDPATKKPVVPALEVEFEVERDMSAPKSTLSLKGAPKYV
;
A
#
# COMPACT_ATOMS: atom_id res chain seq x y z
N MET A 1 45.29 -39.43 -35.33
CA MET A 1 43.83 -39.40 -35.09
C MET A 1 43.47 -39.20 -33.62
N LEU A 2 44.22 -39.78 -32.68
CA LEU A 2 43.95 -39.75 -31.23
C LEU A 2 43.98 -38.35 -30.56
N ASN A 3 44.82 -37.42 -31.04
CA ASN A 3 44.91 -36.07 -30.47
C ASN A 3 43.71 -35.17 -30.82
N ARG A 4 43.03 -35.42 -31.94
CA ARG A 4 41.83 -34.66 -32.33
C ARG A 4 40.63 -34.99 -31.44
N ILE A 5 40.50 -36.27 -31.07
CA ILE A 5 39.46 -36.74 -30.14
C ILE A 5 39.68 -36.15 -28.75
N LYS A 6 40.92 -36.13 -28.25
CA LYS A 6 41.26 -35.51 -26.96
C LYS A 6 40.97 -34.01 -26.94
N ILE A 7 41.28 -33.28 -28.01
CA ILE A 7 40.96 -31.85 -28.13
C ILE A 7 39.44 -31.62 -28.15
N LEU A 8 38.70 -32.48 -28.86
CA LEU A 8 37.23 -32.41 -28.91
C LEU A 8 36.60 -32.71 -27.54
N SER A 9 37.13 -33.67 -26.80
CA SER A 9 36.67 -34.01 -25.44
C SER A 9 36.97 -32.90 -24.42
N ILE A 10 38.12 -32.23 -24.54
CA ILE A 10 38.47 -31.09 -23.69
C ILE A 10 37.56 -29.89 -24.00
N ALA A 11 37.29 -29.62 -25.27
CA ALA A 11 36.37 -28.56 -25.69
C ALA A 11 34.93 -28.83 -25.22
N PHE A 12 34.47 -30.09 -25.28
CA PHE A 12 33.16 -30.50 -24.79
C PHE A 12 33.06 -30.37 -23.26
N GLY A 13 34.11 -30.72 -22.53
CA GLY A 13 34.19 -30.51 -21.08
C GLY A 13 34.17 -29.03 -20.67
N TYR A 14 34.78 -28.16 -21.49
CA TYR A 14 34.77 -26.70 -21.26
C TYR A 14 33.41 -26.05 -21.55
N MET A 15 32.61 -26.65 -22.44
CA MET A 15 31.27 -26.14 -22.76
C MET A 15 30.23 -26.49 -21.68
N LEU A 16 30.47 -27.55 -20.90
CA LEU A 16 29.63 -27.99 -19.78
C LEU A 16 29.79 -27.16 -18.50
N THR A 17 30.85 -26.36 -18.38
CA THR A 17 31.13 -25.53 -17.18
C THR A 17 30.53 -24.13 -17.24
N LEU A 18 29.89 -23.74 -18.35
CA LEU A 18 29.21 -22.44 -18.51
C LEU A 18 27.73 -22.49 -18.07
N ASN A 19 27.45 -23.16 -16.95
CA ASN A 19 26.13 -23.08 -16.31
C ASN A 19 26.04 -21.79 -15.49
N SER A 20 25.78 -20.66 -16.14
CA SER A 20 25.39 -19.44 -15.44
C SER A 20 24.04 -19.68 -14.76
N PRO A 21 23.89 -19.42 -13.44
CA PRO A 21 22.59 -19.44 -12.82
C PRO A 21 21.71 -18.38 -13.49
N LEU A 22 20.56 -18.81 -14.01
CA LEU A 22 19.48 -17.94 -14.45
C LEU A 22 19.13 -17.00 -13.29
N MET A 23 19.57 -15.74 -13.40
CA MET A 23 19.14 -14.67 -12.51
C MET A 23 17.65 -14.42 -12.81
N ALA A 24 16.77 -15.08 -12.05
CA ALA A 24 15.36 -14.73 -12.04
C ALA A 24 15.22 -13.29 -11.51
N GLN A 25 14.25 -12.53 -12.05
CA GLN A 25 13.95 -11.21 -11.49
C GLN A 25 13.53 -11.38 -10.03
N GLU A 26 14.21 -10.66 -9.15
CA GLU A 26 13.79 -10.55 -7.75
C GLU A 26 12.38 -9.95 -7.71
N PRO A 27 11.43 -10.56 -6.98
CA PRO A 27 10.12 -9.98 -6.81
C PRO A 27 10.26 -8.56 -6.26
N LEU A 28 9.63 -7.59 -6.94
CA LEU A 28 9.59 -6.22 -6.46
C LEU A 28 8.94 -6.17 -5.07
N GLU A 29 9.72 -5.84 -4.04
CA GLU A 29 9.19 -5.52 -2.72
C GLU A 29 8.53 -4.14 -2.78
N HIS A 30 7.21 -4.11 -2.66
CA HIS A 30 6.44 -2.87 -2.63
C HIS A 30 6.29 -2.41 -1.17
N SER A 31 6.76 -1.20 -0.86
CA SER A 31 6.52 -0.62 0.45
C SER A 31 5.02 -0.27 0.61
N LYS A 32 4.49 -0.51 1.81
CA LYS A 32 3.13 -0.10 2.17
C LYS A 32 3.07 1.43 2.16
N THR A 33 2.15 1.98 1.39
CA THR A 33 2.02 3.43 1.21
C THR A 33 0.58 3.88 1.36
N VAL A 34 0.41 5.19 1.56
CA VAL A 34 -0.89 5.86 1.54
C VAL A 34 -0.95 6.67 0.25
N VAL A 35 -2.03 6.53 -0.50
CA VAL A 35 -2.20 7.20 -1.79
C VAL A 35 -3.37 8.16 -1.69
N LYS A 36 -3.19 9.39 -2.18
CA LYS A 36 -4.26 10.37 -2.33
C LYS A 36 -4.49 10.65 -3.81
N THR A 37 -5.73 10.51 -4.24
CA THR A 37 -6.12 10.79 -5.63
C THR A 37 -6.34 12.28 -5.89
N GLU A 38 -6.36 12.67 -7.16
CA GLU A 38 -6.69 14.05 -7.59
C GLU A 38 -8.08 14.49 -7.12
N ASN A 39 -9.02 13.55 -6.99
CA ASN A 39 -10.38 13.78 -6.48
C ASN A 39 -10.44 13.97 -4.96
N GLY A 40 -9.33 13.75 -4.26
CA GLY A 40 -9.24 13.92 -2.81
C GLY A 40 -9.45 12.64 -2.00
N THR A 41 -9.91 11.54 -2.62
CA THR A 41 -10.03 10.22 -1.97
C THR A 41 -8.68 9.73 -1.48
N ILE A 42 -8.65 9.25 -0.23
CA ILE A 42 -7.46 8.72 0.43
C ILE A 42 -7.59 7.20 0.52
N PHE A 43 -6.63 6.49 -0.04
CA PHE A 43 -6.46 5.05 0.12
C PHE A 43 -5.39 4.79 1.17
N TRP A 44 -5.81 4.21 2.29
CA TRP A 44 -4.99 3.89 3.43
C TRP A 44 -4.73 2.38 3.50
N GLN A 45 -3.45 1.99 3.51
CA GLN A 45 -3.11 0.58 3.60
C GLN A 45 -3.48 0.02 4.98
N GLY A 46 -4.24 -1.08 5.01
CA GLY A 46 -4.90 -1.59 6.22
C GLY A 46 -3.98 -2.04 7.37
N ASP A 47 -2.69 -2.29 7.14
CA ASP A 47 -1.73 -2.64 8.19
C ASP A 47 -0.97 -1.42 8.74
N LEU A 48 -1.18 -0.23 8.18
CA LEU A 48 -0.52 1.00 8.63
C LEU A 48 -1.31 1.63 9.79
N PRO A 49 -0.62 2.00 10.90
CA PRO A 49 -1.26 2.70 12.00
C PRO A 49 -1.73 4.09 11.57
N VAL A 50 -2.88 4.50 12.10
CA VAL A 50 -3.47 5.81 11.92
C VAL A 50 -3.25 6.64 13.19
N TYR A 51 -2.83 7.88 12.99
CA TYR A 51 -2.68 8.87 14.06
C TYR A 51 -3.47 10.12 13.68
N PHE A 52 -4.23 10.66 14.63
CA PHE A 52 -5.01 11.86 14.41
C PHE A 52 -4.24 13.09 14.87
N PHE A 53 -4.05 14.03 13.97
CA PHE A 53 -3.44 15.32 14.24
C PHE A 53 -4.42 16.44 13.95
N ILE A 54 -4.43 17.45 14.81
CA ILE A 54 -5.17 18.70 14.59
C ILE A 54 -4.19 19.86 14.43
N SER A 55 -4.54 20.82 13.58
CA SER A 55 -3.78 22.04 13.39
C SER A 55 -4.71 23.24 13.21
N THR A 56 -4.22 24.42 13.55
CA THR A 56 -4.88 25.70 13.28
C THR A 56 -4.59 26.23 11.87
N SER A 57 -3.62 25.65 11.16
CA SER A 57 -3.28 26.01 9.79
C SER A 57 -3.77 24.96 8.80
N LYS A 58 -4.21 25.43 7.63
CA LYS A 58 -4.66 24.55 6.55
C LYS A 58 -3.54 23.67 6.00
N ASP A 59 -2.31 24.18 6.04
CA ASP A 59 -1.13 23.49 5.53
C ASP A 59 -0.63 22.38 6.47
N GLY A 60 -1.26 22.24 7.65
CA GLY A 60 -0.88 21.25 8.65
C GLY A 60 0.39 21.60 9.41
N SER A 61 0.81 22.86 9.41
CA SER A 61 1.96 23.31 10.22
C SER A 61 1.64 23.20 11.72
N ASN A 62 2.63 22.80 12.52
CA ASN A 62 2.51 22.57 13.96
C ASN A 62 1.36 21.62 14.35
N PRO A 63 1.36 20.37 13.84
CA PRO A 63 0.32 19.41 14.17
C PRO A 63 0.41 19.01 15.65
N ILE A 64 -0.75 18.93 16.30
CA ILE A 64 -0.89 18.43 17.68
C ILE A 64 -1.50 17.03 17.62
N LEU A 65 -0.80 16.05 18.20
CA LEU A 65 -1.27 14.66 18.29
C LEU A 65 -2.45 14.55 19.27
N LEU A 66 -3.50 13.85 18.86
CA LEU A 66 -4.62 13.51 19.73
C LEU A 66 -4.31 12.24 20.54
N GLU A 67 -3.79 12.41 21.75
CA GLU A 67 -3.38 11.28 22.60
C GLU A 67 -4.53 10.64 23.39
N LYS A 68 -5.52 11.46 23.81
CA LYS A 68 -6.59 11.04 24.70
C LYS A 68 -7.82 10.58 23.94
N GLY A 69 -8.21 9.32 24.13
CA GLY A 69 -9.45 8.75 23.62
C GLY A 69 -10.33 8.14 24.71
N ASN A 70 -11.47 7.58 24.30
CA ASN A 70 -12.34 6.82 25.19
C ASN A 70 -11.79 5.43 25.54
N ALA A 71 -10.81 4.93 24.77
CA ALA A 71 -10.18 3.65 25.00
C ALA A 71 -8.69 3.70 24.62
N GLU A 72 -7.83 3.93 25.61
CA GLU A 72 -6.39 4.18 25.42
C GLU A 72 -5.70 3.12 24.55
N LYS A 73 -6.00 1.84 24.79
CA LYS A 73 -5.44 0.70 24.04
C LYS A 73 -5.72 0.73 22.53
N TYR A 74 -6.81 1.38 22.10
CA TYR A 74 -7.28 1.37 20.71
C TYR A 74 -7.18 2.74 20.05
N THR A 75 -6.72 3.77 20.76
CA THR A 75 -6.71 5.15 20.23
C THR A 75 -5.37 5.49 19.59
N ASN A 76 -4.25 4.97 20.13
CA ASN A 76 -2.90 5.33 19.67
C ASN A 76 -1.94 4.12 19.76
N PRO A 77 -1.62 3.45 18.63
CA PRO A 77 -2.12 3.69 17.28
C PRO A 77 -3.57 3.21 17.05
N TYR A 78 -4.31 3.92 16.20
CA TYR A 78 -5.61 3.49 15.69
C TYR A 78 -5.44 2.66 14.39
N TYR A 79 -6.40 1.78 14.09
CA TYR A 79 -6.47 1.04 12.83
C TYR A 79 -7.91 1.03 12.32
N PHE A 80 -8.10 1.20 11.01
CA PHE A 80 -9.41 1.05 10.37
C PHE A 80 -9.87 -0.40 10.45
N ASP A 81 -11.14 -0.59 10.82
CA ASP A 81 -11.72 -1.89 11.15
C ASP A 81 -12.25 -2.66 9.93
N THR A 82 -12.77 -1.94 8.94
CA THR A 82 -13.51 -2.48 7.80
C THR A 82 -12.85 -2.11 6.48
N GLU A 83 -12.86 -3.03 5.51
CA GLU A 83 -12.39 -2.77 4.15
C GLU A 83 -13.32 -1.77 3.43
N GLY A 84 -12.75 -0.86 2.65
CA GLY A 84 -13.49 0.18 1.95
C GLY A 84 -13.65 1.45 2.79
N ILE A 85 -14.77 2.17 2.59
CA ILE A 85 -14.96 3.52 3.13
C ILE A 85 -15.15 3.47 4.66
N ASN A 86 -14.26 4.17 5.37
CA ASN A 86 -14.33 4.46 6.79
C ASN A 86 -14.55 5.97 6.99
N PHE A 87 -15.16 6.33 8.13
CA PHE A 87 -15.48 7.73 8.44
C PHE A 87 -14.86 8.18 9.76
N VAL A 88 -14.12 9.29 9.72
CA VAL A 88 -13.77 10.07 10.91
C VAL A 88 -14.84 11.13 11.07
N ARG A 89 -15.50 11.21 12.23
CA ARG A 89 -16.70 12.04 12.36
C ARG A 89 -16.76 12.87 13.62
N THR A 90 -17.48 13.99 13.50
CA THR A 90 -17.89 14.82 14.63
C THR A 90 -19.41 14.93 14.63
N ARG A 91 -20.00 14.89 15.82
CA ARG A 91 -21.45 14.73 15.97
C ARG A 91 -22.24 15.87 15.33
N TRP A 92 -21.77 17.11 15.43
CA TRP A 92 -22.53 18.30 15.00
C TRP A 92 -21.68 19.29 14.22
N ALA A 93 -22.17 19.71 13.06
CA ALA A 93 -21.58 20.74 12.22
C ALA A 93 -21.65 22.11 12.90
N ILE A 94 -20.54 22.86 12.81
CA ILE A 94 -20.44 24.24 13.31
C ILE A 94 -20.34 25.19 12.12
N ASP A 95 -21.18 26.22 12.11
CA ASP A 95 -21.09 27.30 11.12
C ASP A 95 -19.79 28.10 11.35
N PRO A 96 -18.89 28.22 10.35
CA PRO A 96 -17.63 28.94 10.48
C PRO A 96 -17.79 30.44 10.79
N ALA A 97 -18.88 31.09 10.37
CA ALA A 97 -19.11 32.52 10.59
C ALA A 97 -19.65 32.79 12.00
N THR A 98 -20.64 32.00 12.44
CA THR A 98 -21.31 32.22 13.74
C THR A 98 -20.72 31.43 14.90
N LYS A 99 -19.90 30.40 14.61
CA LYS A 99 -19.34 29.45 15.57
C LYS A 99 -20.40 28.68 16.37
N LYS A 100 -21.63 28.60 15.86
CA LYS A 100 -22.75 27.89 16.50
C LYS A 100 -23.08 26.61 15.74
N PRO A 101 -23.68 25.60 16.40
CA PRO A 101 -24.19 24.41 15.72
C PRO A 101 -25.25 24.78 14.69
N VAL A 102 -25.18 24.13 13.52
CA VAL A 102 -26.21 24.25 12.47
C VAL A 102 -27.50 23.58 12.94
N VAL A 103 -28.65 24.18 12.61
CA VAL A 103 -29.99 23.63 12.87
C VAL A 103 -30.75 23.52 11.54
N PRO A 104 -31.26 22.33 11.16
CA PRO A 104 -31.24 21.07 11.90
C PRO A 104 -29.82 20.51 12.06
N ALA A 105 -29.64 19.71 13.10
CA ALA A 105 -28.33 19.19 13.48
C ALA A 105 -27.80 18.24 12.40
N LEU A 106 -26.58 18.50 11.93
CA LEU A 106 -25.94 17.80 10.81
C LEU A 106 -24.63 17.16 11.28
N GLU A 107 -24.41 15.89 10.98
CA GLU A 107 -23.15 15.19 11.25
C GLU A 107 -22.09 15.58 10.20
N VAL A 108 -20.83 15.66 10.60
CA VAL A 108 -19.70 15.91 9.69
C VAL A 108 -18.82 14.68 9.68
N GLU A 109 -18.61 14.13 8.50
CA GLU A 109 -17.85 12.90 8.27
C GLU A 109 -16.73 13.16 7.26
N PHE A 110 -15.58 12.51 7.48
CA PHE A 110 -14.41 12.55 6.61
C PHE A 110 -14.07 11.13 6.17
N GLU A 111 -14.13 10.91 4.86
CA GLU A 111 -13.94 9.60 4.25
C GLU A 111 -12.47 9.23 4.12
N VAL A 112 -12.16 7.98 4.48
CA VAL A 112 -10.87 7.33 4.21
C VAL A 112 -11.14 5.91 3.77
N GLU A 113 -10.62 5.50 2.61
CA GLU A 113 -10.78 4.15 2.10
C GLU A 113 -9.65 3.25 2.61
N ARG A 114 -10.00 2.19 3.33
CA ARG A 114 -9.07 1.15 3.76
C ARG A 114 -8.90 0.13 2.63
N ASP A 115 -7.65 -0.09 2.23
CA ASP A 115 -7.27 -1.11 1.26
C ASP A 115 -6.22 -2.04 1.87
N MET A 116 -6.57 -3.31 2.04
CA MET A 116 -5.69 -4.35 2.56
C MET A 116 -5.35 -5.40 1.50
N SER A 117 -6.20 -5.56 0.50
CA SER A 117 -6.15 -6.70 -0.41
C SER A 117 -5.43 -6.35 -1.70
N ALA A 118 -4.15 -6.74 -1.78
CA ALA A 118 -3.41 -6.64 -3.04
C ALA A 118 -4.10 -7.46 -4.16
N PRO A 119 -4.14 -6.93 -5.40
CA PRO A 119 -4.75 -7.64 -6.51
C PRO A 119 -4.00 -8.96 -6.79
N LYS A 120 -4.74 -10.07 -6.89
CA LYS A 120 -4.18 -11.36 -7.30
C LYS A 120 -4.18 -11.45 -8.82
N SER A 121 -3.00 -11.33 -9.45
CA SER A 121 -2.83 -11.56 -10.88
C SER A 121 -2.50 -13.02 -11.17
N THR A 122 -3.03 -13.56 -12.28
CA THR A 122 -2.67 -14.88 -12.79
C THR A 122 -2.31 -14.77 -14.27
N LEU A 123 -1.31 -15.53 -14.70
CA LEU A 123 -0.90 -15.60 -16.10
C LEU A 123 -1.39 -16.92 -16.70
N SER A 124 -2.11 -16.86 -17.82
CA SER A 124 -2.48 -18.05 -18.60
C SER A 124 -1.69 -18.10 -19.91
N LEU A 125 -0.99 -19.20 -20.15
CA LEU A 125 -0.28 -19.46 -21.41
C LEU A 125 -1.14 -20.23 -22.43
N LYS A 126 -2.47 -20.16 -22.30
CA LYS A 126 -3.39 -20.86 -23.21
C LYS A 126 -3.26 -20.28 -24.63
N GLY A 127 -2.71 -21.07 -25.55
CA GLY A 127 -2.48 -20.66 -26.94
C GLY A 127 -1.12 -20.01 -27.19
N ALA A 128 -0.23 -19.93 -26.20
CA ALA A 128 1.14 -19.47 -26.41
C ALA A 128 1.87 -20.44 -27.37
N PRO A 129 2.68 -19.93 -28.32
CA PRO A 129 3.44 -20.76 -29.25
C PRO A 129 4.36 -21.70 -28.47
N LYS A 130 4.14 -23.00 -28.63
CA LYS A 130 5.00 -24.03 -28.08
C LYS A 130 6.15 -24.24 -29.06
N TYR A 131 7.33 -23.75 -28.71
CA TYR A 131 8.55 -24.19 -29.37
C TYR A 131 8.97 -25.49 -28.69
N VAL A 132 8.83 -26.59 -29.42
CA VAL A 132 9.25 -27.95 -29.01
C VAL A 132 10.60 -28.25 -29.62
#